data_AF-A0A1V1TF01-F1
#
_entry.id   AF-A0A1V1TF01-F1
#
_cell.length_a   1.000
_cell.length_b   1.000
_cell.length_c   1.000
_cell.angle_alpha   90.00
_cell.angle_beta   90.00
_cell.angle_gamma   90.00
#
_symmetry.space_group_name_H-M   'P 1'
#
loop_
_entity.id
_entity.type
_entity.pdbx_description
1 polymer ?
#
loop_
_entity_poly.entity_id
_entity_poly.type
_entity_poly.pdbx_seq_one_letter_code
_entity_poly.pdbx_strand_id
1 'polypeptide(L)'
;MYFANRLPNAIVGALLATTALGDSLQVPRRAAADVVAREEARAVGGMTTEAKMRKRADACINSISEKRRLAAREAKTVEIGEDMYGTGDDTIDTAGLATCFGVAFAGTWAEGKSGDFDRAMSHTYADAALDPDAPLAFIDLVDNVQEAIQAGLGVNRIVMVAADPASYTLEDGWSQEEIDMYADEYQAYLDAIAQAWTLSPEEKKHHYNEVWRLSIKSDKTIECGPEGGENKCAN
;
A
#
# COMPACT_ATOMS: atom_id res chain seq x y z
N MET A 1 58.12 -42.49 -14.68
CA MET A 1 57.57 -43.52 -13.77
C MET A 1 57.53 -42.93 -12.37
N TYR A 2 56.47 -43.23 -11.62
CA TYR A 2 56.20 -42.88 -10.22
C TYR A 2 55.53 -41.52 -9.95
N PHE A 3 54.21 -41.49 -10.07
CA PHE A 3 53.36 -41.00 -8.98
C PHE A 3 52.26 -42.03 -8.74
N ALA A 4 52.32 -42.69 -7.59
CA ALA A 4 51.28 -43.56 -7.09
C ALA A 4 50.69 -42.93 -5.81
N ASN A 5 49.36 -42.83 -5.82
CA ASN A 5 48.43 -43.02 -4.71
C ASN A 5 48.53 -42.09 -3.49
N ARG A 6 47.50 -41.24 -3.33
CA ARG A 6 46.48 -41.39 -2.27
C ARG A 6 45.10 -40.87 -2.75
N LEU A 7 44.19 -41.80 -3.02
CA LEU A 7 42.71 -41.70 -2.90
C LEU A 7 42.34 -42.00 -1.42
N PRO A 8 41.07 -41.97 -0.92
CA PRO A 8 39.77 -41.44 -1.41
C PRO A 8 38.92 -40.72 -0.30
N ASN A 9 37.65 -40.40 -0.64
CA ASN A 9 36.46 -40.19 0.21
C ASN A 9 35.93 -38.76 0.46
N ALA A 10 34.99 -38.35 -0.39
CA ALA A 10 33.63 -37.89 -0.03
C ALA A 10 32.86 -37.72 -1.37
N ILE A 11 32.16 -38.73 -1.89
CA ILE A 11 30.76 -39.09 -1.58
C ILE A 11 29.83 -37.86 -1.51
N VAL A 12 29.10 -37.69 -2.60
CA VAL A 12 27.67 -37.33 -2.71
C VAL A 12 27.20 -36.08 -1.96
N GLY A 13 26.79 -35.07 -2.73
CA GLY A 13 25.88 -34.04 -2.21
C GLY A 13 25.64 -32.89 -3.20
N ALA A 14 24.39 -32.78 -3.65
CA ALA A 14 23.77 -31.64 -4.34
C ALA A 14 24.21 -31.40 -5.81
N LEU A 15 23.78 -32.20 -6.79
CA LEU A 15 22.45 -32.09 -7.42
C LEU A 15 21.38 -31.49 -6.50
N LEU A 16 21.16 -30.17 -6.59
CA LEU A 16 19.96 -29.40 -6.23
C LEU A 16 20.35 -27.94 -5.97
N ALA A 17 20.36 -27.12 -7.02
CA ALA A 17 20.25 -25.67 -6.87
C ALA A 17 19.49 -25.01 -8.04
N THR A 18 18.71 -25.80 -8.80
CA THR A 18 17.82 -25.31 -9.86
C THR A 18 16.33 -25.43 -9.50
N THR A 19 16.02 -25.71 -8.24
CA THR A 19 14.64 -25.79 -7.74
C THR A 19 14.53 -25.12 -6.37
N ALA A 20 14.77 -23.81 -6.31
CA ALA A 20 14.43 -22.98 -5.15
C ALA A 20 14.15 -21.51 -5.50
N LEU A 21 13.95 -21.18 -6.79
CA LEU A 21 13.54 -19.85 -7.24
C LEU A 21 12.07 -19.81 -7.68
N GLY A 22 11.32 -20.90 -7.49
CA GLY A 22 9.92 -21.01 -7.89
C GLY A 22 8.89 -20.75 -6.77
N ASP A 23 9.30 -20.82 -5.50
CA ASP A 23 8.37 -20.75 -4.36
C ASP A 23 8.49 -19.47 -3.50
N SER A 24 9.44 -18.58 -3.81
CA SER A 24 9.60 -17.30 -3.09
C SER A 24 8.95 -16.09 -3.77
N LEU A 25 8.34 -16.27 -4.94
CA LEU A 25 7.60 -15.23 -5.67
C LEU A 25 6.07 -15.33 -5.47
N GLN A 26 5.58 -16.22 -4.61
CA GLN A 26 4.15 -16.38 -4.32
C GLN A 26 3.62 -15.47 -3.19
N VAL A 27 4.39 -14.48 -2.76
CA VAL A 27 4.08 -13.66 -1.58
C VAL A 27 2.96 -12.60 -1.76
N PRO A 28 2.51 -12.15 -2.95
CA PRO A 28 1.46 -11.10 -2.99
C PRO A 28 0.03 -11.63 -3.07
N ARG A 29 -0.19 -12.80 -3.66
CA ARG A 29 -1.55 -13.36 -3.80
C ARG A 29 -2.18 -13.77 -2.47
N ARG A 30 -1.43 -13.91 -1.38
CA ARG A 30 -1.98 -14.38 -0.10
C ARG A 30 -2.40 -13.27 0.85
N ALA A 31 -1.70 -12.14 0.94
CA ALA A 31 -2.05 -11.13 1.95
C ALA A 31 -3.36 -10.41 1.62
N ALA A 32 -3.51 -9.90 0.40
CA ALA A 32 -4.75 -9.24 -0.03
C ALA A 32 -5.87 -10.23 -0.36
N ALA A 33 -5.57 -11.45 -0.84
CA ALA A 33 -6.59 -12.49 -0.95
C ALA A 33 -6.96 -13.10 0.43
N ASP A 34 -6.08 -13.06 1.44
CA ASP A 34 -6.44 -13.39 2.82
C ASP A 34 -7.26 -12.26 3.45
N VAL A 35 -7.06 -10.99 3.05
CA VAL A 35 -7.98 -9.89 3.41
C VAL A 35 -9.37 -10.20 2.83
N VAL A 36 -9.47 -10.46 1.53
CA VAL A 36 -10.73 -10.84 0.85
C VAL A 36 -11.33 -12.13 1.44
N ALA A 37 -10.53 -13.15 1.74
CA ALA A 37 -11.01 -14.42 2.30
C ALA A 37 -11.37 -14.36 3.80
N ARG A 38 -10.69 -13.51 4.60
CA ARG A 38 -11.09 -13.21 5.99
C ARG A 38 -12.36 -12.36 6.03
N GLU A 39 -12.56 -11.48 5.05
CA GLU A 39 -13.75 -10.67 4.84
C GLU A 39 -14.99 -11.51 4.48
N GLU A 40 -14.82 -12.60 3.72
CA GLU A 40 -15.90 -13.55 3.39
C GLU A 40 -16.32 -14.45 4.57
N ALA A 41 -15.42 -14.70 5.54
CA ALA A 41 -15.66 -15.64 6.64
C ALA A 41 -16.45 -15.08 7.85
N ARG A 42 -16.62 -13.76 7.97
CA ARG A 42 -17.26 -13.10 9.15
C ARG A 42 -18.78 -12.90 9.06
N ALA A 43 -19.46 -13.45 8.05
CA ALA A 43 -20.89 -13.28 7.86
C ALA A 43 -21.77 -14.11 8.84
N VAL A 44 -21.77 -13.78 10.14
CA VAL A 44 -22.82 -14.21 11.08
C VAL A 44 -23.17 -13.07 12.05
N GLY A 45 -24.21 -12.31 11.72
CA GLY A 45 -24.95 -11.42 12.64
C GLY A 45 -24.77 -9.92 12.42
N GLY A 46 -25.36 -9.36 11.36
CA GLY A 46 -25.31 -7.91 11.04
C GLY A 46 -25.36 -7.65 9.53
N MET A 47 -25.26 -6.39 9.11
CA MET A 47 -25.11 -6.00 7.68
C MET A 47 -24.03 -6.86 6.97
N THR A 48 -24.25 -7.17 5.69
CA THR A 48 -23.27 -7.89 4.87
C THR A 48 -21.95 -7.10 4.76
N THR A 49 -20.82 -7.78 4.56
CA THR A 49 -19.50 -7.15 4.39
C THR A 49 -19.52 -6.07 3.30
N GLU A 50 -20.15 -6.36 2.17
CA GLU A 50 -20.39 -5.40 1.08
C GLU A 50 -21.10 -4.13 1.55
N ALA A 51 -22.13 -4.26 2.40
CA ALA A 51 -22.87 -3.11 2.92
C ALA A 51 -22.04 -2.27 3.91
N LYS A 52 -21.12 -2.89 4.67
CA LYS A 52 -20.19 -2.19 5.57
C LYS A 52 -19.13 -1.40 4.78
N MET A 53 -18.54 -2.04 3.77
CA MET A 53 -17.59 -1.39 2.87
C MET A 53 -18.25 -0.22 2.12
N ARG A 54 -19.50 -0.38 1.68
CA ARG A 54 -20.27 0.70 1.05
C ARG A 54 -20.53 1.87 2.00
N LYS A 55 -20.86 1.62 3.27
CA LYS A 55 -21.00 2.68 4.27
C LYS A 55 -19.70 3.48 4.44
N ARG A 56 -18.54 2.81 4.43
CA ARG A 56 -17.23 3.47 4.48
C ARG A 56 -16.95 4.27 3.20
N ALA A 57 -17.27 3.71 2.03
CA ALA A 57 -17.23 4.40 0.73
C ALA A 57 -17.99 5.73 0.79
N ASP A 58 -19.26 5.65 1.19
CA ASP A 58 -20.16 6.78 1.28
C ASP A 58 -19.64 7.80 2.31
N ALA A 59 -19.06 7.37 3.43
CA ALA A 59 -18.43 8.26 4.40
C ALA A 59 -17.19 8.99 3.83
N CYS A 60 -16.30 8.28 3.09
CA CYS A 60 -15.14 8.89 2.44
C CYS A 60 -15.62 9.92 1.39
N ILE A 61 -16.52 9.51 0.49
CA ILE A 61 -17.04 10.35 -0.59
C ILE A 61 -17.80 11.56 -0.03
N ASN A 62 -18.66 11.39 0.97
CA ASN A 62 -19.38 12.51 1.58
C ASN A 62 -18.41 13.52 2.19
N SER A 63 -17.40 13.05 2.92
CA SER A 63 -16.36 13.90 3.53
C SER A 63 -15.53 14.67 2.49
N ILE A 64 -15.28 14.06 1.33
CA ILE A 64 -14.57 14.67 0.20
C ILE A 64 -15.49 15.64 -0.58
N SER A 65 -16.77 15.29 -0.76
CA SER A 65 -17.74 16.03 -1.59
C SER A 65 -18.14 17.39 -1.01
N GLU A 66 -17.99 17.60 0.30
CA GLU A 66 -18.21 18.91 0.94
C GLU A 66 -16.99 19.85 0.81
N LYS A 67 -15.79 19.32 0.50
CA LYS A 67 -14.52 20.07 0.48
C LYS A 67 -13.87 20.23 -0.90
N ARG A 68 -14.34 19.51 -1.92
CA ARG A 68 -13.84 19.42 -3.31
C ARG A 68 -13.74 20.72 -4.14
N ARG A 69 -13.81 21.91 -3.56
CA ARG A 69 -13.80 23.17 -4.33
C ARG A 69 -12.42 23.78 -4.58
N LEU A 70 -11.32 23.25 -4.04
CA LEU A 70 -10.02 23.88 -4.20
C LEU A 70 -8.88 22.90 -4.49
N ALA A 71 -8.24 23.17 -5.64
CA ALA A 71 -6.88 22.80 -6.07
C ALA A 71 -6.71 21.53 -6.91
N ALA A 72 -6.82 21.70 -8.24
CA ALA A 72 -6.10 20.87 -9.21
C ALA A 72 -5.68 21.76 -10.39
N ARG A 73 -4.45 22.28 -10.35
CA ARG A 73 -3.73 22.68 -11.57
C ARG A 73 -2.27 22.26 -11.39
N GLU A 74 -1.83 21.41 -12.31
CA GLU A 74 -0.45 20.91 -12.56
C GLU A 74 -0.04 19.53 -11.96
N ALA A 75 -0.71 18.98 -10.95
CA ALA A 75 -0.40 17.64 -10.42
C ALA A 75 -1.25 16.52 -11.05
N LYS A 76 -0.71 15.29 -11.14
CA LYS A 76 -1.49 14.06 -11.42
C LYS A 76 -2.23 13.66 -10.14
N THR A 77 -3.55 13.52 -10.21
CA THR A 77 -4.36 13.12 -9.06
C THR A 77 -4.66 11.63 -9.12
N VAL A 78 -4.33 10.89 -8.06
CA VAL A 78 -4.69 9.46 -7.90
C VAL A 78 -6.12 9.38 -7.39
N GLU A 79 -7.00 8.82 -8.22
CA GLU A 79 -8.39 8.56 -7.82
C GLU A 79 -8.47 7.36 -6.87
N ILE A 80 -9.63 7.20 -6.23
CA ILE A 80 -9.89 6.05 -5.35
C ILE A 80 -9.87 4.78 -6.21
N GLY A 81 -9.17 3.75 -5.74
CA GLY A 81 -9.06 2.48 -6.45
C GLY A 81 -7.99 2.48 -7.55
N GLU A 82 -7.17 3.52 -7.62
CA GLU A 82 -6.08 3.62 -8.60
C GLU A 82 -4.70 3.62 -7.94
N ASP A 83 -3.69 3.34 -8.76
CA ASP A 83 -2.29 3.61 -8.49
C ASP A 83 -1.69 4.48 -9.61
N MET A 84 -0.60 5.17 -9.30
CA MET A 84 0.10 6.04 -10.23
C MET A 84 1.61 5.95 -10.01
N TYR A 85 2.33 6.06 -11.11
CA TYR A 85 3.79 6.01 -11.16
C TYR A 85 4.36 7.33 -11.68
N GLY A 86 5.50 7.73 -11.15
CA GLY A 86 6.20 8.98 -11.49
C GLY A 86 7.66 8.76 -11.82
N THR A 87 8.15 9.53 -12.80
CA THR A 87 9.56 9.64 -13.16
C THR A 87 9.83 11.06 -13.67
N GLY A 88 11.00 11.62 -13.33
CA GLY A 88 11.35 12.99 -13.72
C GLY A 88 10.61 14.08 -12.92
N ASP A 89 10.10 15.09 -13.61
CA ASP A 89 9.69 16.38 -12.99
C ASP A 89 8.20 16.46 -12.59
N ASP A 90 7.46 15.35 -12.60
CA ASP A 90 6.04 15.35 -12.25
C ASP A 90 5.78 15.30 -10.74
N THR A 91 4.54 15.64 -10.34
CA THR A 91 4.04 15.50 -8.97
C THR A 91 2.79 14.64 -8.97
N ILE A 92 2.71 13.71 -8.02
CA ILE A 92 1.56 12.82 -7.79
C ILE A 92 0.89 13.24 -6.49
N ASP A 93 -0.44 13.37 -6.47
CA ASP A 93 -1.23 13.77 -5.29
C ASP A 93 -2.50 12.93 -5.18
N THR A 94 -3.07 12.76 -3.99
CA THR A 94 -4.37 12.06 -3.81
C THR A 94 -5.55 13.02 -3.88
N ALA A 95 -6.73 12.51 -4.24
CA ALA A 95 -7.98 13.27 -4.24
C ALA A 95 -8.58 13.55 -2.83
N GLY A 96 -7.83 13.29 -1.76
CA GLY A 96 -8.29 13.35 -0.37
C GLY A 96 -8.43 11.97 0.29
N LEU A 97 -8.03 11.87 1.55
CA LEU A 97 -7.95 10.65 2.37
C LEU A 97 -8.76 10.88 3.64
N ALA A 98 -9.98 10.33 3.71
CA ALA A 98 -10.87 10.48 4.87
C ALA A 98 -11.00 9.17 5.65
N THR A 99 -11.60 8.16 5.05
CA THR A 99 -11.61 6.77 5.55
C THR A 99 -10.84 5.83 4.62
N CYS A 100 -10.17 6.41 3.64
CA CYS A 100 -9.42 5.77 2.57
C CYS A 100 -7.94 5.64 2.96
N PHE A 101 -7.21 4.70 2.35
CA PHE A 101 -5.77 4.54 2.56
C PHE A 101 -5.00 5.22 1.44
N GLY A 102 -3.93 5.94 1.80
CA GLY A 102 -2.98 6.49 0.84
C GLY A 102 -1.59 5.96 1.16
N VAL A 103 -0.95 5.32 0.19
CA VAL A 103 0.42 4.80 0.34
C VAL A 103 1.31 5.46 -0.69
N ALA A 104 2.40 6.06 -0.21
CA ALA A 104 3.38 6.75 -1.02
C ALA A 104 4.75 6.10 -0.87
N PHE A 105 5.40 5.88 -2.00
CA PHE A 105 6.74 5.34 -2.10
C PHE A 105 7.65 6.30 -2.86
N ALA A 106 8.86 6.50 -2.34
CA ALA A 106 9.91 7.21 -3.05
C ALA A 106 11.25 6.47 -2.95
N GLY A 107 11.92 6.31 -4.09
CA GLY A 107 13.18 5.59 -4.20
C GLY A 107 14.20 6.24 -5.13
N THR A 108 15.41 5.71 -5.13
CA THR A 108 16.52 6.13 -6.00
C THR A 108 17.15 4.90 -6.64
N TRP A 109 17.27 4.92 -7.96
CA TRP A 109 17.96 3.87 -8.70
C TRP A 109 19.45 3.83 -8.33
N ALA A 110 19.99 2.63 -8.17
CA ALA A 110 21.42 2.46 -7.96
C ALA A 110 22.23 3.07 -9.11
N GLU A 111 23.48 3.47 -8.85
CA GLU A 111 24.36 4.08 -9.83
C GLU A 111 24.45 3.23 -11.13
N GLY A 112 24.25 3.87 -12.28
CA GLY A 112 24.24 3.20 -13.58
C GLY A 112 22.96 2.44 -13.91
N LYS A 113 21.93 2.48 -13.05
CA LYS A 113 20.59 1.94 -13.30
C LYS A 113 19.57 3.06 -13.49
N SER A 114 18.53 2.76 -14.26
CA SER A 114 17.32 3.58 -14.43
C SER A 114 16.14 2.64 -14.66
N GLY A 115 14.95 3.05 -14.29
CA GLY A 115 13.73 2.31 -14.60
C GLY A 115 12.56 3.24 -14.86
N ASP A 116 11.41 2.62 -15.08
CA ASP A 116 10.21 3.31 -15.59
C ASP A 116 9.60 4.28 -14.56
N PHE A 117 9.89 4.08 -13.28
CA PHE A 117 9.48 4.96 -12.20
C PHE A 117 10.53 5.03 -11.09
N ASP A 118 10.51 6.12 -10.33
CA ASP A 118 11.27 6.25 -9.07
C ASP A 118 10.40 6.64 -7.88
N ARG A 119 9.11 6.87 -8.13
CA ARG A 119 8.06 7.18 -7.17
C ARG A 119 6.78 6.46 -7.59
N ALA A 120 5.99 6.07 -6.61
CA ALA A 120 4.71 5.43 -6.83
C ALA A 120 3.75 5.77 -5.70
N MET A 121 2.46 5.81 -5.99
CA MET A 121 1.41 6.10 -5.02
C MET A 121 0.17 5.29 -5.35
N SER A 122 -0.53 4.83 -4.32
CA SER A 122 -1.87 4.28 -4.46
C SER A 122 -2.82 4.94 -3.48
N HIS A 123 -4.08 5.04 -3.90
CA HIS A 123 -5.19 5.54 -3.11
C HIS A 123 -6.31 4.49 -3.14
N THR A 124 -6.58 3.85 -2.01
CA THR A 124 -7.47 2.69 -1.95
C THR A 124 -8.60 2.82 -0.93
N TYR A 125 -9.60 1.95 -1.06
CA TYR A 125 -10.66 1.59 -0.08
C TYR A 125 -11.87 2.50 0.16
N ALA A 126 -12.11 3.55 -0.62
CA ALA A 126 -13.50 3.99 -0.72
C ALA A 126 -14.32 2.95 -1.49
N ASP A 127 -13.84 2.41 -2.62
CA ASP A 127 -14.73 1.74 -3.57
C ASP A 127 -14.80 0.20 -3.53
N ALA A 128 -14.17 -0.53 -2.61
CA ALA A 128 -14.13 -2.01 -2.69
C ALA A 128 -15.50 -2.73 -2.70
N ALA A 129 -16.59 -2.08 -2.24
CA ALA A 129 -17.96 -2.60 -2.38
C ALA A 129 -18.73 -2.08 -3.61
N LEU A 130 -18.24 -1.04 -4.26
CA LEU A 130 -18.82 -0.46 -5.47
C LEU A 130 -18.05 -0.88 -6.73
N ASP A 131 -16.78 -1.23 -6.56
CA ASP A 131 -15.85 -1.73 -7.56
C ASP A 131 -15.03 -2.92 -6.99
N PRO A 132 -15.26 -4.15 -7.49
CA PRO A 132 -14.54 -5.34 -7.03
C PRO A 132 -13.03 -5.33 -7.36
N ASP A 133 -12.57 -4.44 -8.25
CA ASP A 133 -11.16 -4.36 -8.64
C ASP A 133 -10.34 -3.43 -7.71
N ALA A 134 -10.99 -2.65 -6.84
CA ALA A 134 -10.30 -1.69 -5.95
C ALA A 134 -9.25 -2.30 -4.99
N PRO A 135 -9.40 -3.54 -4.47
CA PRO A 135 -8.35 -4.22 -3.72
C PRO A 135 -7.12 -4.58 -4.56
N LEU A 136 -7.26 -4.69 -5.89
CA LEU A 136 -6.17 -5.07 -6.80
C LEU A 136 -5.17 -3.95 -7.00
N ALA A 137 -5.60 -2.68 -6.98
CA ALA A 137 -4.71 -1.53 -7.19
C ALA A 137 -3.56 -1.44 -6.17
N PHE A 138 -3.81 -1.82 -4.92
CA PHE A 138 -2.73 -1.88 -3.93
C PHE A 138 -1.80 -3.07 -4.15
N ILE A 139 -2.33 -4.23 -4.55
CA ILE A 139 -1.53 -5.42 -4.86
C ILE A 139 -0.60 -5.11 -6.05
N ASP A 140 -1.15 -4.51 -7.10
CA ASP A 140 -0.40 -4.13 -8.30
C ASP A 140 0.73 -3.15 -7.96
N LEU A 141 0.44 -2.15 -7.10
CA LEU A 141 1.48 -1.26 -6.56
C LEU A 141 2.58 -2.04 -5.83
N VAL A 142 2.22 -2.96 -4.93
CA VAL A 142 3.16 -3.78 -4.15
C VAL A 142 4.05 -4.61 -5.06
N ASP A 143 3.48 -5.27 -6.05
CA ASP A 143 4.17 -6.12 -7.01
C ASP A 143 5.12 -5.30 -7.88
N ASN A 144 4.64 -4.21 -8.48
CA ASN A 144 5.44 -3.36 -9.35
C ASN A 144 6.62 -2.72 -8.59
N VAL A 145 6.39 -2.25 -7.35
CA VAL A 145 7.48 -1.71 -6.50
C VAL A 145 8.47 -2.82 -6.14
N GLN A 146 8.01 -4.03 -5.83
CA GLN A 146 8.89 -5.16 -5.55
C GLN A 146 9.75 -5.54 -6.76
N GLU A 147 9.18 -5.58 -7.96
CA GLU A 147 9.92 -5.81 -9.20
C GLU A 147 10.97 -4.73 -9.45
N ALA A 148 10.62 -3.46 -9.22
CA ALA A 148 11.57 -2.35 -9.35
C ALA A 148 12.72 -2.43 -8.33
N ILE A 149 12.44 -2.84 -7.09
CA ILE A 149 13.47 -3.09 -6.07
C ILE A 149 14.43 -4.18 -6.54
N GLN A 150 13.91 -5.30 -7.08
CA GLN A 150 14.74 -6.37 -7.65
C GLN A 150 15.58 -5.87 -8.84
N ALA A 151 15.02 -4.98 -9.66
CA ALA A 151 15.73 -4.35 -10.76
C ALA A 151 16.81 -3.36 -10.27
N GLY A 152 16.77 -2.90 -9.02
CA GLY A 152 17.81 -2.09 -8.38
C GLY A 152 17.36 -0.70 -7.92
N LEU A 153 16.06 -0.49 -7.74
CA LEU A 153 15.51 0.68 -7.06
C LEU A 153 15.78 0.56 -5.56
N GLY A 154 16.55 1.50 -5.01
CA GLY A 154 16.69 1.64 -3.56
C GLY A 154 15.48 2.38 -3.00
N VAL A 155 14.79 1.79 -2.02
CA VAL A 155 13.68 2.45 -1.33
C VAL A 155 14.23 3.41 -0.28
N ASN A 156 13.87 4.69 -0.38
CA ASN A 156 14.33 5.71 0.57
C ASN A 156 13.30 5.97 1.65
N ARG A 157 12.02 6.04 1.27
CA ARG A 157 10.92 6.40 2.18
C ARG A 157 9.62 5.76 1.72
N ILE A 158 8.83 5.31 2.69
CA ILE A 158 7.47 4.82 2.52
C ILE A 158 6.61 5.53 3.55
N VAL A 159 5.49 6.10 3.14
CA VAL A 159 4.52 6.76 4.02
C VAL A 159 3.15 6.14 3.78
N MET A 160 2.48 5.74 4.85
CA MET A 160 1.08 5.31 4.81
C MET A 160 0.22 6.31 5.60
N VAL A 161 -0.73 6.92 4.93
CA VAL A 161 -1.75 7.81 5.52
C VAL A 161 -3.07 7.06 5.59
N ALA A 162 -3.69 7.05 6.76
CA ALA A 162 -5.01 6.43 6.95
C ALA A 162 -5.73 7.02 8.17
N ALA A 163 -7.05 6.81 8.26
CA ALA A 163 -7.78 7.08 9.49
C ALA A 163 -7.28 6.15 10.61
N ASP A 164 -7.19 6.68 11.82
CA ASP A 164 -6.85 5.92 13.02
C ASP A 164 -8.02 4.96 13.34
N PRO A 165 -7.79 3.64 13.44
CA PRO A 165 -8.82 2.71 13.91
C PRO A 165 -9.44 3.13 15.24
N ALA A 166 -8.66 3.75 16.14
CA ALA A 166 -9.14 4.22 17.43
C ALA A 166 -10.05 5.46 17.34
N SER A 167 -10.13 6.11 16.17
CA SER A 167 -11.01 7.27 15.97
C SER A 167 -12.46 6.90 15.65
N TYR A 168 -12.72 5.67 15.24
CA TYR A 168 -14.07 5.18 14.97
C TYR A 168 -14.77 4.81 16.29
N THR A 169 -16.00 5.30 16.49
CA THR A 169 -16.72 5.10 17.75
C THR A 169 -18.14 4.56 17.54
N LEU A 170 -18.65 3.87 18.58
CA LEU A 170 -20.05 3.44 18.62
C LEU A 170 -21.03 4.62 18.66
N GLU A 171 -20.62 5.73 19.27
CA GLU A 171 -21.44 6.95 19.40
C GLU A 171 -21.69 7.60 18.04
N ASP A 172 -20.71 7.51 17.14
CA ASP A 172 -20.78 7.99 15.76
C ASP A 172 -21.53 7.03 14.82
N GLY A 173 -22.12 5.96 15.35
CA GLY A 173 -22.92 5.00 14.60
C GLY A 173 -22.11 3.92 13.87
N TRP A 174 -20.82 3.75 14.20
CA TRP A 174 -20.05 2.58 13.80
C TRP A 174 -20.35 1.40 14.72
N SER A 175 -20.42 0.20 14.17
CA SER A 175 -20.50 -1.02 14.97
C SER A 175 -19.10 -1.49 15.37
N GLN A 176 -18.98 -2.22 16.48
CA GLN A 176 -17.70 -2.80 16.89
C GLN A 176 -17.10 -3.68 15.79
N GLU A 177 -17.95 -4.41 15.07
CA GLU A 177 -17.52 -5.26 13.96
C GLU A 177 -16.91 -4.46 12.80
N GLU A 178 -17.48 -3.29 12.46
CA GLU A 178 -16.90 -2.39 11.43
C GLU A 178 -15.55 -1.82 11.87
N ILE A 179 -15.42 -1.48 13.17
CA ILE A 179 -14.18 -0.97 13.75
C ILE A 179 -13.08 -2.04 13.70
N ASP A 180 -13.40 -3.26 14.15
CA ASP A 180 -12.46 -4.38 14.17
C ASP A 180 -12.04 -4.80 12.74
N MET A 181 -12.98 -4.79 11.79
CA MET A 181 -12.70 -5.06 10.37
C MET A 181 -11.71 -4.04 9.79
N TYR A 182 -11.95 -2.74 10.03
CA TYR A 182 -11.02 -1.69 9.58
C TYR A 182 -9.64 -1.81 10.26
N ALA A 183 -9.58 -2.16 11.54
CA ALA A 183 -8.33 -2.36 12.25
C ALA A 183 -7.53 -3.56 11.70
N ASP A 184 -8.22 -4.65 11.36
CA ASP A 184 -7.62 -5.83 10.74
C ASP A 184 -7.08 -5.53 9.33
N GLU A 185 -7.84 -4.80 8.51
CA GLU A 185 -7.39 -4.29 7.21
C GLU A 185 -6.15 -3.41 7.37
N TYR A 186 -6.21 -2.41 8.25
CA TYR A 186 -5.10 -1.51 8.54
C TYR A 186 -3.81 -2.27 8.86
N GLN A 187 -3.90 -3.30 9.71
CA GLN A 187 -2.74 -4.13 10.04
C GLN A 187 -2.25 -4.97 8.87
N ALA A 188 -3.16 -5.53 8.07
CA ALA A 188 -2.78 -6.31 6.88
C ALA A 188 -2.01 -5.46 5.86
N TYR A 189 -2.36 -4.18 5.72
CA TYR A 189 -1.63 -3.23 4.90
C TYR A 189 -0.20 -3.00 5.38
N LEU A 190 -0.03 -2.75 6.68
CA LEU A 190 1.29 -2.59 7.28
C LEU A 190 2.16 -3.84 7.07
N ASP A 191 1.58 -5.01 7.29
CA ASP A 191 2.27 -6.28 7.15
C ASP A 191 2.67 -6.54 5.70
N ALA A 192 1.79 -6.23 4.73
CA ALA A 192 2.07 -6.37 3.30
C ALA A 192 3.20 -5.44 2.85
N ILE A 193 3.16 -4.17 3.27
CA ILE A 193 4.22 -3.19 2.99
C ILE A 193 5.55 -3.66 3.55
N ALA A 194 5.59 -4.02 4.83
CA ALA A 194 6.82 -4.42 5.51
C ALA A 194 7.41 -5.74 4.99
N GLN A 195 6.56 -6.64 4.47
CA GLN A 195 7.00 -7.89 3.85
C GLN A 195 7.56 -7.67 2.44
N ALA A 196 6.90 -6.83 1.64
CA ALA A 196 7.28 -6.59 0.26
C ALA A 196 8.52 -5.69 0.15
N TRP A 197 8.60 -4.68 1.00
CA TRP A 197 9.61 -3.63 0.95
C TRP A 197 10.39 -3.73 2.26
N THR A 198 11.72 -3.87 2.19
CA THR A 198 12.62 -4.19 3.32
C THR A 198 12.66 -3.16 4.47
N LEU A 199 11.71 -2.23 4.51
CA LEU A 199 11.57 -1.09 5.38
C LEU A 199 10.10 -0.93 5.79
N SER A 200 9.85 -0.72 7.08
CA SER A 200 8.48 -0.45 7.58
C SER A 200 7.99 0.94 7.12
N PRO A 201 6.68 1.11 6.85
CA PRO A 201 6.14 2.40 6.47
C PRO A 201 6.13 3.37 7.65
N GLU A 202 6.30 4.65 7.36
CA GLU A 202 5.98 5.73 8.30
C GLU A 202 4.45 5.89 8.37
N GLU A 203 3.86 5.50 9.50
CA GLU A 203 2.41 5.61 9.73
C GLU A 203 2.00 7.06 10.03
N LYS A 204 0.97 7.53 9.32
CA LYS A 204 0.36 8.85 9.51
C LYS A 204 -1.13 8.71 9.70
N LYS A 205 -1.55 8.79 10.95
CA LYS A 205 -2.92 8.57 11.37
C LYS A 205 -3.66 9.89 11.53
N HIS A 206 -4.95 9.87 11.21
CA HIS A 206 -5.84 11.00 11.40
C HIS A 206 -7.21 10.57 11.90
N HIS A 207 -8.02 11.52 12.35
CA HIS A 207 -9.40 11.18 12.69
C HIS A 207 -10.18 10.81 11.43
N TYR A 208 -11.09 9.84 11.50
CA TYR A 208 -11.90 9.41 10.35
C TYR A 208 -12.81 10.52 9.75
N ASN A 209 -13.02 11.62 10.48
CA ASN A 209 -13.79 12.80 10.06
C ASN A 209 -12.89 13.91 9.45
N GLU A 210 -11.57 13.73 9.50
CA GLU A 210 -10.62 14.62 8.84
C GLU A 210 -10.36 14.13 7.43
N VAL A 211 -10.20 15.08 6.50
CA VAL A 211 -9.76 14.79 5.13
C VAL A 211 -8.31 15.22 5.03
N TRP A 212 -7.44 14.29 4.70
CA TRP A 212 -6.02 14.51 4.51
C TRP A 212 -5.66 14.42 3.03
N ARG A 213 -4.50 14.95 2.67
CA ARG A 213 -3.89 14.76 1.35
C ARG A 213 -2.56 14.05 1.49
N LEU A 214 -2.10 13.43 0.41
CA LEU A 214 -0.79 12.81 0.30
C LEU A 214 -0.23 13.11 -1.09
N SER A 215 0.92 13.79 -1.15
CA SER A 215 1.59 14.12 -2.40
C SER A 215 3.06 13.67 -2.38
N ILE A 216 3.57 13.25 -3.54
CA ILE A 216 4.99 13.01 -3.77
C ILE A 216 5.46 13.94 -4.89
N LYS A 217 6.43 14.81 -4.56
CA LYS A 217 7.03 15.75 -5.50
C LYS A 217 8.07 15.08 -6.41
N SER A 218 8.51 15.79 -7.45
CA SER A 218 9.59 15.38 -8.36
C SER A 218 10.91 15.11 -7.65
N ASP A 219 11.22 15.92 -6.63
CA ASP A 219 12.40 15.77 -5.78
C ASP A 219 12.28 14.65 -4.74
N LYS A 220 11.21 13.83 -4.81
CA LYS A 220 10.90 12.71 -3.91
C LYS A 220 10.46 13.13 -2.50
N THR A 221 10.22 14.42 -2.27
CA THR A 221 9.60 14.88 -1.02
C THR A 221 8.17 14.37 -0.91
N ILE A 222 7.86 13.71 0.22
CA ILE A 222 6.50 13.27 0.55
C ILE A 222 5.86 14.29 1.50
N GLU A 223 4.71 14.83 1.11
CA GLU A 223 3.91 15.75 1.89
C GLU A 223 2.57 15.11 2.25
N CYS A 224 2.11 15.29 3.48
CA CYS A 224 0.80 14.83 3.91
C CYS A 224 0.27 15.70 5.04
N GLY A 225 -1.03 15.73 5.22
CA GLY A 225 -1.66 16.49 6.29
C GLY A 225 -3.11 16.82 5.97
N PRO A 226 -3.80 17.52 6.87
CA PRO A 226 -5.16 18.00 6.61
C PRO A 226 -5.20 18.80 5.31
N GLU A 227 -6.24 18.61 4.52
CA GLU A 227 -6.47 19.39 3.31
C GLU A 227 -6.58 20.89 3.66
N GLY A 228 -5.77 21.73 3.03
CA GLY A 228 -5.66 23.17 3.36
C GLY A 228 -4.94 23.47 4.69
N GLY A 229 -4.41 22.45 5.38
CA GLY A 229 -3.66 22.59 6.63
C GLY A 229 -2.15 22.46 6.49
N GLU A 230 -1.47 22.41 7.63
CA GLU A 230 -0.02 22.26 7.72
C GLU A 230 0.45 20.85 7.31
N ASN A 231 1.62 20.76 6.68
CA ASN A 231 2.25 19.48 6.33
C ASN A 231 2.77 18.77 7.59
N LYS A 232 2.21 17.59 7.88
CA LYS A 232 2.56 16.69 9.00
C LYS A 232 3.50 15.55 8.60
N CYS A 233 3.87 15.46 7.32
CA CYS A 233 4.89 14.55 6.79
C CYS A 233 6.21 15.23 6.43
N ALA A 234 6.39 16.52 6.78
CA ALA A 234 7.66 17.20 6.55
C ALA A 234 8.83 16.37 7.14
N ASN A 235 9.88 16.19 6.33
CA ASN A 235 11.07 15.38 6.64
C ASN A 235 11.69 15.75 8.00
#